data_AF-A0A699IJ50-F1
#
_entry.id   AF-A0A699IJ50-F1
#
_cell.length_a   1.000
_cell.length_b   1.000
_cell.length_c   1.000
_cell.angle_alpha   90.00
_cell.angle_beta   90.00
_cell.angle_gamma   90.00
#
_symmetry.space_group_name_H-M   'P 1'
#
loop_
_entity.id
_entity.type
_entity.pdbx_description
1 polymer ?
#
loop_
_entity_poly.entity_id
_entity_poly.type
_entity_poly.pdbx_seq_one_letter_code
_entity_poly.pdbx_strand_id
1 'polypeptide(L)'
;PAVPYVVNGVEYRNGYYLADGIYPEWASFGKSFTVATDLKHTYFKQRQESARKDVERAFGVLQGRWRLIQQPARAYEVNTLIRIMYASIIMHNMILEDQNMSIVDLNRVYSNPARSMQTMWMDRCETQRRKAKELRDRDTHISLQQNLMNHI
;
A
#
# COMPACT_ATOMS: atom_id res chain seq x y z
N PRO A 1 8.26 1.81 10.08
CA PRO A 1 9.22 2.93 10.26
C PRO A 1 8.79 3.73 11.49
N ALA A 2 9.72 4.30 12.26
CA ALA A 2 9.38 5.10 13.43
C ALA A 2 8.79 6.44 12.95
N VAL A 3 7.47 6.51 12.96
CA VAL A 3 6.67 7.66 12.55
C VAL A 3 5.56 7.73 13.58
N PRO A 4 5.81 8.35 14.74
CA PRO A 4 4.84 8.37 15.81
C PRO A 4 3.63 9.20 15.40
N TYR A 5 2.44 8.72 15.74
CA TYR A 5 1.18 9.43 15.52
C TYR A 5 0.17 9.07 16.60
N VAL A 6 -0.86 9.91 16.77
CA VAL A 6 -1.92 9.70 17.76
C VAL A 6 -3.26 9.57 17.04
N VAL A 7 -4.01 8.51 17.33
CA VAL A 7 -5.40 8.33 16.87
C VAL A 7 -6.24 7.96 18.08
N ASN A 8 -7.34 8.71 18.30
CA ASN A 8 -8.23 8.57 19.46
C ASN A 8 -7.51 8.54 20.82
N GLY A 9 -6.46 9.35 20.98
CA GLY A 9 -5.69 9.42 22.23
C GLY A 9 -4.71 8.25 22.44
N VAL A 10 -4.61 7.30 21.51
CA VAL A 10 -3.62 6.22 21.53
C VAL A 10 -2.44 6.61 20.66
N GLU A 11 -1.24 6.60 21.24
CA GLU A 11 0.01 6.83 20.51
C GLU A 11 0.52 5.53 19.87
N TYR A 12 0.77 5.59 18.57
CA TYR A 12 1.37 4.52 17.80
C TYR A 12 2.77 4.95 17.37
N ARG A 13 3.79 4.20 17.82
CA ARG A 13 5.20 4.51 17.53
C ARG A 13 5.60 4.32 16.07
N ASN A 14 4.94 3.38 15.38
CA ASN A 14 5.25 3.00 14.02
C ASN A 14 4.11 3.38 13.09
N GLY A 15 4.44 3.99 11.94
CA GLY A 15 3.46 4.23 10.87
C GLY A 15 2.77 2.95 10.41
N TYR A 16 1.55 3.08 9.88
CA TYR A 16 0.78 1.99 9.32
C TYR A 16 0.75 2.05 7.79
N TYR A 17 0.50 0.91 7.16
CA TYR A 17 0.30 0.73 5.73
C TYR A 17 -1.12 0.28 5.46
N LEU A 18 -1.72 0.79 4.39
CA LEU A 18 -2.97 0.27 3.86
C LEU A 18 -2.71 -1.14 3.33
N ALA A 19 -3.52 -2.10 3.75
CA ALA A 19 -3.35 -3.50 3.39
C ALA A 19 -4.70 -4.12 3.00
N ASP A 20 -4.67 -4.99 2.00
CA ASP A 20 -5.84 -5.73 1.54
C ASP A 20 -6.06 -7.02 2.37
N GLY A 21 -7.06 -7.81 1.96
CA GLY A 21 -7.42 -9.06 2.62
C GLY A 21 -6.34 -10.16 2.58
N ILE A 22 -5.40 -10.13 1.63
CA ILE A 22 -4.38 -11.20 1.47
C ILE A 22 -3.19 -11.02 2.42
N TYR A 23 -3.01 -9.83 2.98
CA TYR A 23 -1.97 -9.59 3.98
C TYR A 23 -2.38 -10.08 5.37
N PRO A 24 -1.42 -10.55 6.19
CA PRO A 24 -1.69 -10.97 7.56
C PRO A 24 -2.14 -9.81 8.47
N GLU A 25 -2.74 -10.13 9.61
CA GLU A 25 -3.20 -9.15 10.61
C GLU A 25 -2.02 -8.64 11.45
N TRP A 26 -1.18 -7.79 10.86
CA TRP A 26 -0.01 -7.22 11.51
C TRP A 26 -0.30 -5.84 12.10
N ALA A 27 0.42 -5.50 13.17
CA ALA A 27 0.30 -4.27 13.94
C ALA A 27 0.46 -2.99 13.09
N SER A 28 1.22 -3.07 12.00
CA SER A 28 1.43 -1.95 11.07
C SER A 28 0.51 -1.98 9.85
N PHE A 29 -0.45 -2.91 9.76
CA PHE A 29 -1.37 -3.01 8.62
C PHE A 29 -2.76 -2.55 9.02
N GLY A 30 -3.20 -1.42 8.46
CA GLY A 30 -4.57 -0.94 8.56
C GLY A 30 -5.44 -1.65 7.53
N LYS A 31 -5.93 -2.85 7.86
CA LYS A 31 -6.79 -3.63 6.96
C LYS A 31 -8.22 -3.10 6.97
N SER A 32 -8.89 -3.21 5.83
CA SER A 32 -10.34 -3.02 5.77
C SER A 32 -11.08 -4.20 6.41
N PHE A 33 -12.33 -4.00 6.81
CA PHE A 33 -13.16 -5.09 7.31
C PHE A 33 -13.63 -5.99 6.16
N THR A 34 -13.44 -7.31 6.32
CA THR A 34 -13.94 -8.30 5.36
C THR A 34 -15.46 -8.21 5.24
N VAL A 35 -16.15 -8.16 6.38
CA VAL A 35 -17.61 -8.02 6.48
C VAL A 35 -17.93 -6.68 7.12
N ALA A 36 -18.80 -5.90 6.48
CA ALA A 36 -19.33 -4.68 7.07
C ALA A 36 -20.62 -5.03 7.82
N THR A 37 -20.60 -4.87 9.14
CA THR A 37 -21.70 -5.24 10.04
C THR A 37 -22.65 -4.09 10.34
N ASP A 38 -22.16 -2.85 10.30
CA ASP A 38 -22.94 -1.63 10.51
C ASP A 38 -22.57 -0.51 9.51
N LEU A 39 -23.23 0.64 9.64
CA LEU A 39 -22.97 1.80 8.79
C LEU A 39 -21.55 2.33 8.95
N LYS A 40 -20.97 2.25 10.15
CA LYS A 40 -19.64 2.78 10.46
C LYS A 40 -18.54 1.91 9.83
N HIS A 41 -18.65 0.60 9.98
CA HIS A 41 -17.84 -0.40 9.30
C HIS A 41 -17.94 -0.26 7.78
N THR A 42 -19.15 -0.02 7.25
CA THR A 42 -19.36 0.19 5.82
C THR A 42 -18.62 1.43 5.33
N TYR A 43 -18.77 2.54 6.04
CA TYR A 43 -18.12 3.82 5.72
C TYR A 43 -16.59 3.72 5.78
N PHE A 44 -16.05 3.12 6.84
CA PHE A 44 -14.62 2.86 6.97
C PHE A 44 -14.10 1.98 5.83
N LYS A 45 -14.81 0.88 5.52
CA LYS A 45 -14.45 -0.02 4.42
C LYS A 45 -14.42 0.72 3.10
N GLN A 46 -15.43 1.54 2.80
CA GLN A 46 -15.46 2.33 1.56
C GLN A 46 -14.29 3.30 1.45
N ARG A 47 -13.96 4.03 2.53
CA ARG A 47 -12.82 4.94 2.58
C ARG A 47 -11.48 4.22 2.33
N GLN A 48 -11.26 3.11 3.04
CA GLN A 48 -10.06 2.28 2.92
C GLN A 48 -9.90 1.71 1.50
N GLU A 49 -10.96 1.08 0.98
CA GLU A 49 -10.93 0.46 -0.34
C GLU A 49 -10.82 1.49 -1.48
N SER A 50 -11.41 2.69 -1.33
CA SER A 50 -11.23 3.78 -2.30
C SER A 50 -9.78 4.24 -2.36
N ALA A 51 -9.18 4.52 -1.21
CA ALA A 51 -7.77 4.94 -1.15
C ALA A 51 -6.84 3.86 -1.74
N ARG A 52 -7.09 2.58 -1.41
CA ARG A 52 -6.35 1.45 -2.01
C ARG A 52 -6.50 1.42 -3.53
N LYS A 53 -7.73 1.56 -4.04
CA LYS A 53 -8.02 1.53 -5.47
C LYS A 53 -7.31 2.65 -6.24
N ASP A 54 -7.18 3.83 -5.66
CA ASP A 54 -6.46 4.95 -6.27
C ASP A 54 -4.96 4.65 -6.38
N VAL A 55 -4.37 4.09 -5.31
CA VAL A 55 -2.97 3.64 -5.32
C VAL A 55 -2.77 2.55 -6.37
N GLU A 56 -3.61 1.52 -6.39
CA GLU A 56 -3.51 0.42 -7.35
C GLU A 56 -3.67 0.87 -8.79
N ARG A 57 -4.57 1.82 -9.07
CA ARG A 57 -4.72 2.41 -10.40
C ARG A 57 -3.46 3.15 -10.83
N ALA A 58 -2.87 3.96 -9.95
CA ALA A 58 -1.62 4.67 -10.23
C ALA A 58 -0.46 3.70 -10.51
N PHE A 59 -0.32 2.64 -9.71
CA PHE A 59 0.70 1.61 -9.96
C PHE A 59 0.41 0.77 -11.20
N GLY A 60 -0.85 0.47 -11.51
CA GLY A 60 -1.25 -0.24 -12.74
C GLY A 60 -0.90 0.56 -14.00
N VAL A 61 -1.10 1.88 -13.95
CA VAL A 61 -0.63 2.81 -14.99
C VAL A 61 0.88 2.74 -15.16
N LEU A 62 1.62 2.86 -14.05
CA LEU A 62 3.09 2.85 -14.08
C LEU A 62 3.60 1.49 -14.59
N GLN A 63 2.98 0.37 -14.19
CA GLN A 63 3.28 -0.97 -14.69
C GLN A 63 2.97 -1.13 -16.18
N GLY A 64 1.82 -0.64 -16.66
CA GLY A 64 1.43 -0.70 -18.06
C GLY A 64 2.37 0.10 -18.96
N ARG A 65 2.88 1.23 -18.46
CA ARG A 65 3.79 2.11 -19.18
C ARG A 65 5.25 1.68 -19.11
N TRP A 66 5.69 1.19 -17.95
CA TRP A 66 7.08 0.85 -17.69
C TRP A 66 7.23 -0.66 -17.39
N ARG A 67 7.65 -1.42 -18.40
CA ARG A 67 7.88 -2.87 -18.28
C ARG A 67 8.89 -3.25 -17.19
N LEU A 68 9.78 -2.33 -16.82
CA LEU A 68 10.73 -2.47 -15.71
C LEU A 68 10.03 -2.64 -14.34
N ILE A 69 8.87 -2.01 -14.15
CA ILE A 69 8.08 -2.12 -12.90
C ILE A 69 7.31 -3.44 -12.84
N GLN A 70 7.05 -4.09 -13.98
CA GLN A 70 6.37 -5.39 -14.01
C GLN A 70 7.26 -6.55 -13.53
N GLN A 71 8.59 -6.40 -13.57
CA GLN A 71 9.52 -7.41 -13.08
C GLN A 71 10.58 -6.82 -12.13
N PRO A 72 10.17 -6.26 -10.98
CA PRO A 72 11.12 -5.69 -10.03
C PRO A 72 12.07 -6.77 -9.49
N ALA A 73 11.62 -8.02 -9.39
CA ALA A 73 12.39 -9.16 -8.89
C ALA A 73 13.70 -9.47 -9.65
N ARG A 74 13.93 -8.89 -10.85
CA ARG A 74 15.23 -8.99 -11.54
C ARG A 74 16.31 -8.09 -10.91
N ALA A 75 15.90 -7.05 -10.18
CA ALA A 75 16.80 -6.24 -9.38
C ALA A 75 16.87 -6.84 -7.96
N TYR A 76 18.00 -7.47 -7.64
CA TYR A 76 18.20 -8.15 -6.36
C TYR A 76 18.45 -7.20 -5.17
N GLU A 77 18.58 -5.89 -5.41
CA GLU A 77 18.87 -4.90 -4.37
C GLU A 77 17.72 -3.89 -4.19
N VAL A 78 17.31 -3.68 -2.94
CA VAL A 78 16.24 -2.74 -2.55
C VAL A 78 16.52 -1.31 -3.01
N ASN A 79 17.77 -0.85 -2.95
CA ASN A 79 18.13 0.50 -3.42
C ASN A 79 17.89 0.67 -4.93
N THR A 80 18.16 -0.37 -5.70
CA THR A 80 17.94 -0.38 -7.15
C THR A 80 16.44 -0.32 -7.46
N LEU A 81 15.62 -1.07 -6.72
CA LEU A 81 14.16 -1.01 -6.83
C LEU A 81 13.61 0.40 -6.53
N ILE A 82 14.10 1.04 -5.46
CA ILE A 82 13.73 2.40 -5.09
C ILE A 82 14.09 3.39 -6.21
N ARG A 83 15.29 3.28 -6.78
CA ARG A 83 15.74 4.13 -7.89
C ARG A 83 14.88 3.94 -9.15
N ILE A 84 14.57 2.70 -9.51
CA ILE A 84 13.68 2.39 -10.65
C ILE A 84 12.31 3.02 -10.43
N MET A 85 11.77 2.94 -9.21
CA MET A 85 10.47 3.52 -8.89
C MET A 85 10.49 5.06 -8.99
N TYR A 86 11.46 5.73 -8.38
CA TYR A 86 11.60 7.19 -8.48
C TYR A 86 11.79 7.65 -9.92
N ALA A 87 12.67 7.01 -10.68
CA ALA A 87 12.88 7.35 -12.09
C ALA A 87 11.58 7.22 -12.88
N SER A 88 10.80 6.17 -12.64
CA SER A 88 9.52 5.94 -13.32
C SER A 88 8.47 6.99 -12.98
N ILE A 89 8.41 7.45 -11.73
CA ILE A 89 7.51 8.53 -11.29
C ILE A 89 7.93 9.86 -11.91
N ILE A 90 9.22 10.20 -11.87
CA ILE A 90 9.74 11.45 -12.42
C ILE A 90 9.49 11.50 -13.94
N MET A 91 9.86 10.45 -14.68
CA MET A 91 9.60 10.38 -16.11
C MET A 91 8.10 10.43 -16.43
N HIS A 92 7.26 9.81 -15.61
CA HIS A 92 5.81 9.88 -15.79
C HIS A 92 5.29 11.32 -15.65
N ASN A 93 5.73 12.04 -14.62
CA ASN A 93 5.34 13.43 -14.39
C ASN A 93 5.85 14.35 -15.50
N MET A 94 7.10 14.16 -15.94
CA MET A 94 7.67 14.94 -17.06
C MET A 94 6.87 14.75 -18.35
N ILE A 95 6.43 13.53 -18.67
CA ILE A 95 5.64 13.30 -19.88
C ILE A 95 4.21 13.85 -19.74
N LEU A 96 3.63 13.82 -18.53
CA LEU A 96 2.33 14.45 -18.28
C LEU A 96 2.37 15.96 -18.54
N GLU A 97 3.43 16.62 -18.06
CA GLU A 97 3.66 18.06 -18.29
C GLU A 97 3.87 18.37 -19.77
N ASP A 98 4.74 17.60 -20.46
CA ASP A 98 5.03 17.77 -21.90
C ASP A 98 3.78 17.62 -22.78
N GLN A 99 2.92 16.64 -22.45
CA GLN A 99 1.72 16.33 -23.25
C GLN A 99 0.47 17.11 -22.80
N ASN A 100 0.60 17.98 -21.79
CA ASN A 100 -0.51 18.71 -21.15
C ASN A 100 -1.70 17.79 -20.79
N MET A 101 -1.42 16.54 -20.40
CA MET A 101 -2.44 15.53 -20.10
C MET A 101 -2.79 15.56 -18.61
N SER A 102 -4.08 15.39 -18.29
CA SER A 102 -4.51 15.20 -16.91
C SER A 102 -4.42 13.72 -16.48
N ILE A 103 -4.35 13.48 -15.16
CA ILE A 103 -4.43 12.13 -14.59
C ILE A 103 -5.71 11.39 -15.03
N VAL A 104 -6.79 12.14 -15.31
CA VAL A 104 -8.08 11.59 -15.74
C VAL A 104 -8.00 11.00 -17.16
N ASP A 105 -7.26 11.64 -18.06
CA ASP A 105 -7.07 11.19 -19.45
C ASP A 105 -6.32 9.85 -19.52
N LEU A 106 -5.48 9.61 -18.51
CA LEU A 106 -4.60 8.46 -18.46
C LEU A 106 -5.29 7.15 -18.05
N ASN A 107 -6.34 7.24 -17.23
CA ASN A 107 -7.22 6.10 -16.91
C ASN A 107 -7.90 5.53 -18.16
N ARG A 108 -8.09 6.35 -19.21
CA ARG A 108 -8.70 5.93 -20.48
C ARG A 108 -7.73 5.17 -21.38
N VAL A 109 -6.45 5.52 -21.35
CA VAL A 109 -5.41 4.98 -22.24
C VAL A 109 -4.79 3.67 -21.72
N TYR A 110 -4.62 3.53 -20.41
CA TYR A 110 -3.87 2.42 -19.80
C TYR A 110 -4.75 1.40 -19.06
N SER A 111 -5.91 1.06 -19.64
CA SER A 111 -6.81 0.08 -19.04
C SER A 111 -6.15 -1.31 -18.88
N ASN A 112 -5.81 -1.61 -17.62
CA ASN A 112 -5.68 -2.92 -16.98
C ASN A 112 -4.49 -3.84 -17.34
N PRO A 113 -3.44 -3.88 -16.47
CA PRO A 113 -2.57 -5.03 -16.32
C PRO A 113 -2.70 -5.66 -14.91
N ALA A 114 -3.92 -5.92 -14.41
CA ALA A 114 -4.13 -6.53 -13.08
C ALA A 114 -3.76 -8.02 -12.97
N ARG A 115 -2.91 -8.56 -13.86
CA ARG A 115 -2.49 -9.97 -13.82
C ARG A 115 -0.98 -10.11 -14.01
N SER A 116 -0.18 -9.66 -13.05
CA SER A 116 1.16 -10.23 -12.82
C SER A 116 1.82 -9.72 -11.54
N MET A 117 1.28 -10.09 -10.39
CA MET A 117 2.11 -10.20 -9.19
C MET A 117 1.49 -11.19 -8.19
N GLN A 118 1.32 -12.43 -8.65
CA GLN A 118 1.17 -13.57 -7.75
C GLN A 118 2.51 -14.27 -7.64
N THR A 119 2.86 -14.62 -6.39
CA THR A 119 4.04 -15.35 -5.91
C THR A 119 5.39 -14.63 -5.87
N MET A 120 5.83 -14.24 -4.66
CA MET A 120 6.74 -15.03 -3.79
C MET A 120 7.62 -14.11 -2.93
N TRP A 121 7.52 -14.21 -1.60
CA TRP A 121 8.44 -13.58 -0.65
C TRP A 121 8.68 -14.52 0.53
N MET A 122 9.95 -14.88 0.78
CA MET A 122 10.55 -15.13 2.10
C MET A 122 12.04 -15.49 1.92
N ASP A 123 12.96 -14.76 2.58
CA ASP A 123 13.87 -15.34 3.58
C ASP A 123 14.52 -14.28 4.52
N ARG A 124 15.10 -14.76 5.64
CA ARG A 124 15.26 -14.19 6.98
C ARG A 124 16.67 -13.66 7.35
N CYS A 125 16.69 -12.75 8.34
CA CYS A 125 17.78 -12.56 9.31
C CYS A 125 17.24 -12.50 10.77
N GLU A 126 18.07 -12.80 11.77
CA GLU A 126 17.72 -12.85 13.21
C GLU A 126 17.05 -11.55 13.74
N THR A 127 17.49 -10.39 13.25
CA THR A 127 16.95 -9.06 13.59
C THR A 127 15.50 -8.86 13.10
N GLN A 128 15.11 -9.57 12.04
CA GLN A 128 13.73 -9.62 11.55
C GLN A 128 12.82 -10.45 12.46
N ARG A 129 13.31 -11.45 13.21
CA ARG A 129 12.45 -12.24 14.13
C ARG A 129 11.90 -11.41 15.28
N ARG A 130 12.70 -10.51 15.85
CA ARG A 130 12.27 -9.62 16.94
C ARG A 130 11.26 -8.58 16.45
N LYS A 131 11.57 -7.90 15.33
CA LYS A 131 10.63 -6.99 14.66
C LYS A 131 9.36 -7.71 14.17
N ALA A 132 9.48 -8.96 13.72
CA ALA A 132 8.33 -9.77 13.33
C ALA A 132 7.43 -10.12 14.52
N LYS A 133 7.97 -10.25 15.75
CA LYS A 133 7.15 -10.47 16.95
C LYS A 133 6.33 -9.23 17.30
N GLU A 134 6.93 -8.04 17.19
CA GLU A 134 6.25 -6.74 17.35
C GLU A 134 5.24 -6.47 16.22
N LEU A 135 5.58 -6.82 14.98
CA LEU A 135 4.70 -6.65 13.82
C LEU A 135 3.55 -7.66 13.80
N ARG A 136 3.73 -8.86 14.36
CA ARG A 136 2.68 -9.90 14.46
C ARG A 136 1.76 -9.69 15.66
N ASP A 137 1.88 -8.57 16.37
CA ASP A 137 0.95 -8.23 17.44
C ASP A 137 -0.44 -7.95 16.87
N ARG A 138 -1.29 -8.97 16.99
CA ARG A 138 -2.68 -8.96 16.54
C ARG A 138 -3.53 -8.02 17.37
N ASP A 139 -3.23 -7.85 18.65
CA ASP A 139 -4.00 -6.96 19.51
C ASP A 139 -3.76 -5.50 19.11
N THR A 140 -2.51 -5.16 18.79
CA THR A 140 -2.19 -3.86 18.19
C THR A 140 -2.86 -3.66 16.83
N HIS A 141 -2.94 -4.70 15.98
CA HIS A 141 -3.68 -4.63 14.72
C HIS A 141 -5.16 -4.30 14.93
N ILE A 142 -5.84 -5.03 15.82
CA ILE A 142 -7.26 -4.84 16.12
C ILE A 142 -7.49 -3.45 16.73
N SER A 143 -6.67 -3.06 17.70
CA SER A 143 -6.72 -1.74 18.34
C SER A 143 -6.54 -0.61 17.32
N LEU A 144 -5.54 -0.71 16.45
CA LEU A 144 -5.32 0.24 15.38
C LEU A 144 -6.54 0.33 14.45
N GLN A 145 -7.06 -0.81 14.00
CA GLN A 145 -8.20 -0.86 13.09
C GLN A 145 -9.45 -0.21 13.71
N GLN A 146 -9.74 -0.51 14.98
CA GLN A 146 -10.86 0.08 15.72
C GLN A 146 -10.65 1.58 15.94
N ASN A 147 -9.44 2.01 16.29
CA ASN A 147 -9.14 3.42 16.49
C ASN A 147 -9.25 4.22 15.19
N LEU A 148 -8.72 3.69 14.08
CA LEU A 148 -8.88 4.32 12.77
C LEU A 148 -10.35 4.41 12.35
N MET A 149 -11.16 3.38 12.62
CA MET A 149 -12.59 3.42 12.34
C MET A 149 -13.32 4.43 13.23
N ASN A 150 -12.94 4.53 14.51
CA ASN A 150 -13.57 5.45 15.44
C ASN A 150 -13.22 6.92 15.21
N HIS A 151 -12.12 7.18 14.50
CA HIS A 151 -11.65 8.53 14.17
C HIS A 151 -12.34 9.13 12.94
N ILE A 152 -12.94 8.28 12.10
CA ILE A 152 -13.56 8.63 10.81
C ILE A 152 -15.08 8.77 10.97
#